data_AF-A0A7T8HH46-F1
#
_entry.id   AF-A0A7T8HH46-F1
#
_cell.length_a   1.000
_cell.length_b   1.000
_cell.length_c   1.000
_cell.angle_alpha   90.00
_cell.angle_beta   90.00
_cell.angle_gamma   90.00
#
_symmetry.space_group_name_H-M   'P 1'
#
loop_
_entity.id
_entity.type
_entity.pdbx_description
1 polymer ?
#
loop_
_entity_poly.entity_id
_entity_poly.type
_entity_poly.pdbx_seq_one_letter_code
_entity_poly.pdbx_strand_id
1 'polypeptide(L)' 'MYDQIRALHDAKLWTNLSTLGSLLLPTCTHSEEFISPRQDIEIQLMFADAFLETKEYRRAERKD' A
#
# COMPACT_ATOMS: atom_id res chain seq x y z
N MET A 1 10.05 -6.65 -0.17
CA MET A 1 8.81 -6.02 0.32
C MET A 1 7.75 -5.93 -0.77
N TYR A 2 8.04 -5.33 -1.94
CA TYR A 2 7.10 -5.24 -3.06
C TYR A 2 6.38 -6.56 -3.41
N ASP A 3 7.11 -7.66 -3.61
CA ASP A 3 6.50 -8.95 -3.99
C ASP A 3 5.52 -9.50 -2.94
N GLN A 4 5.77 -9.22 -1.65
CA GLN A 4 4.89 -9.65 -0.57
C GLN A 4 3.59 -8.84 -0.55
N ILE A 5 3.68 -7.53 -0.77
CA ILE A 5 2.51 -6.64 -0.89
C ILE A 5 1.67 -7.06 -2.09
N ARG A 6 2.33 -7.34 -3.24
CA ARG A 6 1.67 -7.84 -4.44
C ARG A 6 0.96 -9.18 -4.21
N ALA A 7 1.62 -10.14 -3.54
CA ALA A 7 1.01 -11.43 -3.24
C ALA A 7 -0.24 -11.30 -2.35
N LEU A 8 -0.24 -10.37 -1.39
CA LEU A 8 -1.42 -10.10 -0.54
C LEU A 8 -2.55 -9.43 -1.33
N HIS A 9 -2.22 -8.50 -2.24
CA HIS A 9 -3.17 -7.84 -3.12
C HIS A 9 -3.82 -8.83 -4.11
N ASP A 10 -3.01 -9.67 -4.77
CA ASP A 10 -3.48 -10.72 -5.68
C ASP A 10 -4.38 -11.74 -4.95
N ALA A 11 -4.07 -12.03 -3.67
CA ALA A 11 -4.87 -12.89 -2.80
C ALA A 11 -6.12 -12.18 -2.20
N LYS A 12 -6.32 -10.90 -2.49
CA LYS A 12 -7.44 -10.07 -1.98
C LYS A 12 -7.52 -10.02 -0.45
N LEU A 13 -6.38 -10.07 0.23
CA LEU A 13 -6.31 -9.99 1.69
C LEU A 13 -6.38 -8.53 2.17
N TRP A 14 -7.51 -7.87 1.89
CA TRP A 14 -7.68 -6.42 2.03
C TRP A 14 -7.44 -5.89 3.45
N THR A 15 -7.94 -6.58 4.47
CA THR A 15 -7.73 -6.17 5.87
C THR A 15 -6.26 -6.21 6.28
N ASN A 16 -5.53 -7.24 5.84
CA ASN A 16 -4.10 -7.36 6.11
C ASN A 16 -3.33 -6.27 5.38
N LEU A 17 -3.70 -6.04 4.11
CA LEU A 17 -3.06 -5.05 3.26
C LEU A 17 -3.32 -3.61 3.74
N SER A 18 -4.53 -3.30 4.20
CA SER A 18 -4.86 -1.99 4.78
C SER A 18 -4.14 -1.75 6.11
N THR A 19 -4.01 -2.80 6.94
CA THR A 19 -3.23 -2.75 8.19
C THR A 19 -1.76 -2.47 7.88
N LEU A 20 -1.17 -3.17 6.91
CA LEU A 20 0.20 -2.93 6.48
C LEU A 20 0.38 -1.52 5.90
N GLY A 21 -0.51 -1.07 5.02
CA GLY A 21 -0.48 0.28 4.46
C GLY A 21 -0.55 1.36 5.54
N SER A 22 -1.28 1.09 6.63
CA SER A 22 -1.36 2.00 7.78
C SER A 22 -0.05 2.18 8.52
N LEU A 23 0.76 1.13 8.59
CA LEU A 23 2.04 1.14 9.26
C LEU A 23 3.16 1.64 8.33
N LEU A 24 3.08 1.25 7.06
CA LEU A 24 4.14 1.47 6.08
C LEU A 24 4.02 2.84 5.40
N LEU A 25 2.85 3.34 5.02
CA LEU A 25 2.77 4.65 4.33
C LEU A 25 3.36 5.82 5.15
N PRO A 26 3.15 5.92 6.48
CA PRO A 26 3.78 6.99 7.26
C PRO A 26 5.29 6.81 7.47
N THR A 27 5.81 5.58 7.31
CA THR A 27 7.22 5.23 7.58
C THR A 27 8.04 5.02 6.31
N CYS A 28 7.39 4.80 5.16
CA CYS A 28 7.96 4.80 3.83
C CYS A 28 8.21 6.23 3.34
N THR A 29 8.84 7.05 4.17
CA THR A 29 9.50 8.26 3.71
C THR A 29 10.91 7.87 3.25
N HIS A 30 11.04 7.69 1.93
CA HIS A 30 12.31 7.83 1.20
C HIS A 30 13.33 6.70 1.43
N SER A 31 12.98 5.47 1.05
CA SER A 31 13.95 4.40 0.88
C SER A 31 14.15 4.09 -0.62
N GLU A 32 14.61 5.08 -1.39
CA GLU A 32 14.95 4.90 -2.82
C GLU A 32 15.98 3.76 -3.03
N GLU A 33 16.70 3.40 -1.97
CA GLU A 33 17.69 2.31 -1.95
C GLU A 33 17.06 0.90 -2.07
N PHE A 34 15.76 0.74 -1.76
CA PHE A 34 15.12 -0.59 -1.69
C PHE A 34 13.94 -0.79 -2.65
N ILE A 35 13.37 0.29 -3.18
CA ILE A 35 12.17 0.24 -4.03
C ILE A 35 12.35 1.25 -5.16
N SER A 36 12.16 0.80 -6.40
CA SER A 36 12.18 1.72 -7.54
C SER A 36 10.97 2.67 -7.51
N PRO A 37 11.06 3.88 -8.06
CA PRO A 37 9.94 4.83 -8.07
C PRO A 37 8.64 4.24 -8.65
N ARG A 38 8.77 3.36 -9.66
CA ARG A 38 7.62 2.65 -10.23
C ARG A 38 6.96 1.71 -9.24
N GLN A 39 7.76 0.91 -8.54
CA GLN A 39 7.25 -0.04 -7.55
C GLN A 39 6.62 0.68 -6.35
N ASP A 40 7.15 1.85 -5.98
CA ASP A 40 6.57 2.67 -4.93
C ASP A 40 5.16 3.14 -5.29
N ILE A 41 4.98 3.68 -6.51
CA ILE A 41 3.65 4.04 -7.03
C ILE A 41 2.71 2.82 -7.04
N GLU A 42 3.18 1.67 -7.51
CA GLU A 42 2.37 0.45 -7.53
C GLU A 42 1.96 0.00 -6.11
N ILE A 43 2.86 0.10 -5.12
CA ILE A 43 2.54 -0.19 -3.71
C ILE A 43 1.49 0.78 -3.16
N GLN A 44 1.62 2.07 -3.44
CA GLN A 44 0.64 3.08 -3.01
C GLN A 44 -0.75 2.78 -3.58
N LEU A 45 -0.83 2.40 -4.86
CA LEU A 45 -2.09 2.00 -5.49
C LEU A 45 -2.68 0.74 -4.83
N MET A 46 -1.87 -0.28 -4.54
CA MET A 46 -2.34 -1.50 -3.86
C MET A 46 -2.88 -1.20 -2.46
N PHE A 47 -2.27 -0.27 -1.72
CA PHE A 47 -2.80 0.17 -0.42
C PHE A 47 -4.08 1.00 -0.58
N ALA A 48 -4.17 1.87 -1.57
CA ALA A 48 -5.38 2.62 -1.86
C ALA A 48 -6.57 1.71 -2.17
N ASP A 49 -6.36 0.67 -2.98
CA ASP A 49 -7.36 -0.38 -3.25
C ASP A 49 -7.80 -1.07 -1.95
N ALA A 50 -6.84 -1.46 -1.10
CA ALA A 50 -7.14 -2.09 0.18
C ALA A 50 -8.00 -1.19 1.08
N PHE A 51 -7.67 0.11 1.17
CA PHE A 51 -8.46 1.07 1.93
C PHE A 51 -9.86 1.29 1.35
N LEU A 52 -9.99 1.26 0.02
CA LEU A 52 -11.30 1.36 -0.64
C LEU A 52 -12.17 0.15 -0.27
N GLU A 53 -11.62 -1.05 -0.39
CA GLU A 53 -12.32 -2.31 -0.09
C GLU A 53 -12.68 -2.44 1.41
N THR A 54 -11.83 -1.93 2.30
CA THR A 54 -12.12 -1.87 3.75
C THR A 54 -12.96 -0.68 4.18
N LYS A 55 -13.43 0.16 3.23
CA LYS A 55 -14.26 1.36 3.45
C LYS A 55 -13.58 2.48 4.22
N GLU A 56 -12.26 2.51 4.20
CA GLU A 56 -11.42 3.57 4.76
C GLU A 56 -11.22 4.71 3.74
N TYR A 57 -12.31 5.22 3.16
CA TYR A 57 -12.30 6.07 1.96
C TYR A 57 -11.39 7.31 2.06
N ARG A 58 -11.39 8.00 3.21
CA ARG A 58 -10.52 9.17 3.41
C ARG A 58 -9.03 8.86 3.25
N ARG A 59 -8.65 7.62 3.54
CA ARG A 59 -7.26 7.14 3.45
C ARG A 59 -6.94 6.70 2.03
N ALA A 60 -7.92 6.11 1.32
CA ALA A 60 -7.79 5.76 -0.09
C ALA A 60 -7.58 7.00 -0.99
N GLU A 61 -8.19 8.14 -0.66
CA GLU A 61 -8.08 9.39 -1.42
C GLU A 61 -6.84 10.23 -1.06
N ARG A 62 -6.09 9.83 -0.02
CA ARG A 62 -5.02 10.66 0.52
C ARG A 62 -3.82 10.68 -0.44
N LYS A 63 -3.61 11.85 -1.06
CA LYS A 63 -2.38 12.20 -1.77
C LYS A 63 -1.44 12.85 -0.77
N ASP A 64 -0.72 12.04 0.01
CA ASP A 64 0.45 12.55 0.74
C ASP A 64 1.60 12.80 -0.25
#